data_AF-A0A812XI72-F1
#
_entry.id   AF-A0A812XI72-F1
#
_cell.length_a   1.000
_cell.length_b   1.000
_cell.length_c   1.000
_cell.angle_alpha   90.00
_cell.angle_beta   90.00
_cell.angle_gamma   90.00
#
_symmetry.space_group_name_H-M   'P 1'
#
loop_
_entity.id
_entity.type
_entity.pdbx_description
1 polymer ?
#
loop_
_entity_poly.entity_id
_entity_poly.type
_entity_poly.pdbx_seq_one_letter_code
_entity_poly.pdbx_strand_id
1 'polypeptide(L)'
;EVIATEKAFAAIRDDGTVVTWGAGGGLESAAASEQLYGVEWMAATDSAFAAVRADGHVIVWGDADSGGNCEAVRPLLQEVRSISGNSQAFVACLASGGAVTWGSAACGGNSSHVQEQLVNIQEVACSHSAFAALRADGRIITWGSAAAGGDCKEVEDQLQEVHQVVASSKAFAALTAAGPASRDMGKS
;
A
#
# COMPACT_ATOMS: atom_id res chain seq x y z
N GLU A 1 -9.01 -13.94 8.46
CA GLU A 1 -9.12 -12.47 8.22
C GLU A 1 -10.23 -12.20 7.20
N VAL A 2 -10.96 -11.08 7.29
CA VAL A 2 -11.97 -10.67 6.28
C VAL A 2 -11.67 -9.25 5.83
N ILE A 3 -11.66 -9.02 4.52
CA ILE A 3 -11.50 -7.71 3.89
C ILE A 3 -12.67 -7.43 2.95
N ALA A 4 -12.86 -6.15 2.60
CA ALA A 4 -13.98 -5.71 1.78
C ALA A 4 -13.54 -4.67 0.73
N THR A 5 -14.17 -4.74 -0.43
CA THR A 5 -14.32 -3.62 -1.37
C THR A 5 -15.68 -2.94 -1.09
N GLU A 6 -16.06 -1.94 -1.88
CA GLU A 6 -17.40 -1.32 -1.76
C GLU A 6 -18.56 -2.30 -2.01
N LYS A 7 -18.31 -3.39 -2.76
CA LYS A 7 -19.36 -4.26 -3.29
C LYS A 7 -19.17 -5.74 -2.99
N ALA A 8 -18.01 -6.12 -2.46
CA ALA A 8 -17.64 -7.51 -2.23
C ALA A 8 -16.76 -7.70 -1.01
N PHE A 9 -16.61 -8.95 -0.61
CA PHE A 9 -15.79 -9.38 0.51
C PHE A 9 -14.91 -10.55 0.10
N ALA A 10 -13.78 -10.68 0.79
CA ALA A 10 -12.90 -11.84 0.72
C ALA A 10 -12.46 -12.24 2.13
N ALA A 11 -12.35 -13.54 2.39
CA ALA A 11 -11.89 -14.05 3.66
C ALA A 11 -10.84 -15.16 3.50
N ILE A 12 -9.72 -15.03 4.22
CA ILE A 12 -8.77 -16.12 4.43
C ILE A 12 -9.32 -17.04 5.51
N ARG A 13 -9.42 -18.33 5.18
CA ARG A 13 -9.75 -19.42 6.10
C ARG A 13 -8.50 -19.97 6.79
N ASP A 14 -8.67 -20.72 7.88
CA ASP A 14 -7.57 -21.30 8.65
C ASP A 14 -6.70 -22.29 7.85
N ASP A 15 -7.22 -22.83 6.75
CA ASP A 15 -6.47 -23.69 5.81
C ASP A 15 -5.66 -22.90 4.76
N GLY A 16 -5.64 -21.57 4.86
CA GLY A 16 -4.94 -20.67 3.96
C GLY A 16 -5.63 -20.44 2.61
N THR A 17 -6.83 -20.97 2.40
CA THR A 17 -7.60 -20.70 1.18
C THR A 17 -8.50 -19.47 1.33
N VAL A 18 -8.89 -18.87 0.20
CA VAL A 18 -9.75 -17.67 0.21
C VAL A 18 -11.14 -17.99 -0.33
N VAL A 19 -12.15 -17.48 0.36
CA VAL A 19 -13.54 -17.43 -0.14
C VAL A 19 -13.92 -16.00 -0.44
N THR A 20 -14.62 -15.76 -1.55
CA THR A 20 -15.08 -14.43 -1.96
C THR A 20 -16.59 -14.41 -2.17
N TRP A 21 -17.24 -13.29 -1.87
CA TRP A 21 -18.68 -13.11 -2.06
C TRP A 21 -19.04 -11.65 -2.34
N GLY A 22 -20.22 -11.40 -2.93
CA GLY A 22 -20.68 -10.06 -3.32
C GLY A 22 -20.44 -9.71 -4.80
N ALA A 23 -20.93 -8.55 -5.22
CA ALA A 23 -20.87 -8.11 -6.61
C ALA A 23 -19.45 -7.62 -6.95
N GLY A 24 -18.81 -8.21 -7.96
CA GLY A 24 -17.40 -7.93 -8.27
C GLY A 24 -16.38 -8.64 -7.36
N GLY A 25 -16.83 -9.45 -6.39
CA GLY A 25 -15.99 -10.41 -5.67
C GLY A 25 -15.69 -11.66 -6.47
N GLY A 26 -16.26 -11.75 -7.68
CA GLY A 26 -16.16 -12.86 -8.59
C GLY A 26 -14.72 -13.06 -9.04
N LEU A 27 -14.11 -14.10 -8.51
CA LEU A 27 -13.12 -14.85 -9.26
C LEU A 27 -13.87 -15.37 -10.49
N GLU A 28 -13.89 -14.59 -11.57
CA GLU A 28 -14.74 -14.87 -12.73
C GLU A 28 -14.42 -16.22 -13.39
N SER A 29 -13.28 -16.81 -13.04
CA SER A 29 -12.89 -18.15 -13.44
C SER A 29 -12.54 -19.05 -12.24
N ALA A 30 -12.90 -20.33 -12.35
CA ALA A 30 -12.46 -21.38 -11.42
C ALA A 30 -10.93 -21.43 -11.31
N ALA A 31 -10.21 -21.16 -12.39
CA ALA A 31 -8.75 -21.11 -12.42
C ALA A 31 -8.15 -20.04 -11.51
N ALA A 32 -8.81 -18.90 -11.33
CA ALA A 32 -8.39 -17.88 -10.37
C ALA A 32 -8.65 -18.33 -8.92
N SER A 33 -9.76 -19.02 -8.67
CA SER A 33 -10.07 -19.57 -7.35
C SER A 33 -9.13 -20.70 -6.93
N GLU A 34 -8.69 -21.53 -7.88
CA GLU A 34 -7.72 -22.61 -7.63
C GLU A 34 -6.33 -22.09 -7.25
N GLN A 35 -6.03 -20.81 -7.49
CA GLN A 35 -4.76 -20.18 -7.11
C GLN A 35 -4.79 -19.57 -5.70
N LEU A 36 -5.95 -19.44 -5.06
CA LEU A 36 -6.10 -18.81 -3.76
C LEU A 36 -5.98 -19.81 -2.61
N TYR A 37 -4.76 -20.31 -2.41
CA TYR A 37 -4.37 -21.20 -1.33
C TYR A 37 -3.01 -20.81 -0.77
N GLY A 38 -2.77 -21.14 0.50
CA GLY A 38 -1.58 -20.71 1.21
C GLY A 38 -1.43 -19.19 1.24
N VAL A 39 -2.54 -18.45 1.27
CA VAL A 39 -2.55 -16.99 1.36
C VAL A 39 -2.21 -16.56 2.79
N GLU A 40 -1.23 -15.67 2.93
CA GLU A 40 -0.77 -15.14 4.22
C GLU A 40 -1.26 -13.71 4.47
N TRP A 41 -1.39 -12.90 3.41
CA TRP A 41 -1.86 -11.52 3.50
C TRP A 41 -2.85 -11.20 2.39
N MET A 42 -3.78 -10.31 2.67
CA MET A 42 -4.62 -9.70 1.65
C MET A 42 -4.74 -8.20 1.85
N ALA A 43 -5.04 -7.49 0.75
CA ALA A 43 -5.47 -6.11 0.76
C ALA A 43 -6.61 -5.91 -0.23
N ALA A 44 -7.38 -4.84 -0.03
CA ALA A 44 -8.42 -4.41 -0.95
C ALA A 44 -8.23 -2.94 -1.32
N THR A 45 -8.69 -2.60 -2.52
CA THR A 45 -9.06 -1.23 -2.90
C THR A 45 -10.59 -1.10 -2.87
N ASP A 46 -11.15 0.00 -3.38
CA ASP A 46 -12.61 0.18 -3.43
C ASP A 46 -13.28 -0.85 -4.35
N SER A 47 -12.55 -1.46 -5.29
CA SER A 47 -13.11 -2.36 -6.31
C SER A 47 -12.20 -3.53 -6.74
N ALA A 48 -11.04 -3.72 -6.11
CA ALA A 48 -10.15 -4.84 -6.39
C ALA A 48 -9.58 -5.45 -5.10
N PHE A 49 -9.07 -6.67 -5.23
CA PHE A 49 -8.40 -7.40 -4.16
C PHE A 49 -7.02 -7.85 -4.62
N ALA A 50 -6.12 -8.01 -3.65
CA ALA A 50 -4.83 -8.62 -3.85
C ALA A 50 -4.54 -9.58 -2.69
N ALA A 51 -4.05 -10.77 -3.01
CA ALA A 51 -3.64 -11.79 -2.06
C ALA A 51 -2.17 -12.15 -2.30
N VAL A 52 -1.42 -12.29 -1.21
CA VAL A 52 -0.02 -12.72 -1.23
C VAL A 52 0.04 -14.11 -0.61
N ARG A 53 0.59 -15.06 -1.37
CA ARG A 53 0.81 -16.44 -0.92
C ARG A 53 2.13 -16.56 -0.17
N ALA A 54 2.24 -17.60 0.66
CA ALA A 54 3.43 -17.98 1.40
C ALA A 54 4.66 -18.21 0.50
N ASP A 55 4.45 -18.53 -0.78
CA ASP A 55 5.51 -18.67 -1.78
C ASP A 55 5.87 -17.34 -2.48
N GLY A 56 5.34 -16.21 -1.98
CA GLY A 56 5.59 -14.86 -2.48
C GLY A 56 4.76 -14.45 -3.70
N HIS A 57 3.93 -15.34 -4.27
CA HIS A 57 3.11 -14.99 -5.44
C HIS A 57 1.96 -14.06 -5.08
N VAL A 58 1.73 -13.07 -5.94
CA VAL A 58 0.59 -12.14 -5.84
C VAL A 58 -0.51 -12.54 -6.83
N ILE A 59 -1.72 -12.70 -6.30
CA ILE A 59 -2.94 -12.91 -7.07
C ILE A 59 -3.79 -11.66 -6.89
N VAL A 60 -4.26 -11.08 -8.01
CA VAL A 60 -5.16 -9.93 -8.01
C VAL A 60 -6.43 -10.25 -8.77
N TRP A 61 -7.55 -9.68 -8.35
CA TRP A 61 -8.83 -9.79 -9.02
C TRP A 61 -9.71 -8.56 -8.75
N GLY A 62 -10.75 -8.37 -9.56
CA GLY A 62 -11.62 -7.20 -9.53
C GLY A 62 -11.28 -6.20 -10.64
N ASP A 63 -11.64 -4.93 -10.42
CA ASP A 63 -11.51 -3.87 -11.42
C ASP A 63 -10.03 -3.58 -11.75
N ALA A 64 -9.66 -3.68 -13.03
CA ALA A 64 -8.28 -3.51 -13.49
C ALA A 64 -7.75 -2.08 -13.27
N ASP A 65 -8.58 -1.05 -13.42
CA ASP A 65 -8.20 0.35 -13.20
C ASP A 65 -7.97 0.63 -11.70
N SER A 66 -8.57 -0.19 -10.83
CA SER A 66 -8.40 -0.16 -9.37
C SER A 66 -7.38 -1.19 -8.85
N GLY A 67 -6.53 -1.75 -9.72
CA GLY A 67 -5.44 -2.65 -9.34
C GLY A 67 -5.75 -4.15 -9.46
N GLY A 68 -6.89 -4.52 -10.03
CA GLY A 68 -7.26 -5.91 -10.36
C GLY A 68 -6.44 -6.54 -11.49
N ASN A 69 -5.44 -5.83 -12.04
CA ASN A 69 -4.45 -6.34 -12.96
C ASN A 69 -3.05 -5.88 -12.56
N CYS A 70 -2.12 -6.83 -12.39
CA CYS A 70 -0.71 -6.58 -12.07
C CYS A 70 0.27 -7.15 -13.11
N GLU A 71 -0.18 -7.55 -14.30
CA GLU A 71 0.67 -8.21 -15.32
C GLU A 71 1.92 -7.40 -15.68
N ALA A 72 1.77 -6.08 -15.83
CA ALA A 72 2.89 -5.18 -16.16
C ALA A 72 4.00 -5.15 -15.10
N VAL A 73 3.67 -5.41 -13.83
CA VAL A 73 4.61 -5.40 -12.71
C VAL A 73 4.87 -6.79 -12.12
N ARG A 74 4.20 -7.83 -12.61
CA ARG A 74 4.31 -9.22 -12.12
C ARG A 74 5.75 -9.73 -12.01
N PRO A 75 6.66 -9.46 -12.97
CA PRO A 75 8.06 -9.86 -12.83
C PRO A 75 8.79 -9.22 -11.64
N LEU A 76 8.32 -8.05 -11.18
CA LEU A 76 8.91 -7.30 -10.07
C LEU A 76 8.37 -7.73 -8.69
N LEU A 77 7.23 -8.43 -8.66
CA LEU A 77 6.58 -8.90 -7.43
C LEU A 77 7.23 -10.20 -6.93
N GLN A 78 8.49 -10.09 -6.51
CA GLN A 78 9.28 -11.21 -5.99
C GLN A 78 9.40 -11.11 -4.47
N GLU A 79 9.14 -12.21 -3.77
CA GLU A 79 9.26 -12.30 -2.29
C GLU A 79 8.50 -11.16 -1.57
N VAL A 80 7.23 -10.96 -1.92
CA VAL A 80 6.39 -9.94 -1.27
C VAL A 80 6.17 -10.31 0.20
N ARG A 81 6.45 -9.35 1.10
CA ARG A 81 6.28 -9.53 2.56
C ARG A 81 5.04 -8.86 3.12
N SER A 82 4.55 -7.82 2.46
CA SER A 82 3.33 -7.14 2.83
C SER A 82 2.71 -6.46 1.62
N ILE A 83 1.41 -6.23 1.71
CA ILE A 83 0.63 -5.56 0.69
C ILE A 83 -0.35 -4.59 1.35
N SER A 84 -0.58 -3.45 0.72
CA SER A 84 -1.54 -2.47 1.18
C SER A 84 -2.26 -1.83 -0.01
N GLY A 85 -3.52 -1.48 0.18
CA GLY A 85 -4.36 -0.84 -0.82
C GLY A 85 -4.91 0.50 -0.32
N ASN A 86 -5.04 1.46 -1.23
CA ASN A 86 -5.88 2.63 -1.04
C ASN A 86 -7.13 2.53 -1.92
N SER A 87 -7.82 3.64 -2.23
CA SER A 87 -9.07 3.56 -3.01
C SER A 87 -8.93 2.86 -4.37
N GLN A 88 -7.78 2.99 -5.05
CA GLN A 88 -7.62 2.50 -6.44
C GLN A 88 -6.22 1.99 -6.80
N ALA A 89 -5.31 1.90 -5.83
CA ALA A 89 -3.95 1.45 -6.07
C ALA A 89 -3.46 0.53 -4.95
N PHE A 90 -2.48 -0.30 -5.29
CA PHE A 90 -1.78 -1.16 -4.35
C PHE A 90 -0.29 -0.82 -4.30
N VAL A 91 0.31 -1.18 -3.16
CA VAL A 91 1.76 -1.24 -2.95
C VAL A 91 2.12 -2.57 -2.30
N ALA A 92 3.11 -3.24 -2.85
CA ALA A 92 3.73 -4.43 -2.27
C ALA A 92 5.13 -4.08 -1.76
N CYS A 93 5.44 -4.40 -0.50
CA CYS A 93 6.79 -4.30 0.04
C CYS A 93 7.52 -5.63 -0.16
N LEU A 94 8.71 -5.55 -0.73
CA LEU A 94 9.52 -6.70 -1.10
C LEU A 94 10.48 -7.10 0.01
N ALA A 95 10.88 -8.37 0.02
CA ALA A 95 11.89 -8.86 0.95
C ALA A 95 13.26 -8.20 0.80
N SER A 96 13.57 -7.72 -0.40
CA SER A 96 14.76 -6.92 -0.71
C SER A 96 14.75 -5.51 -0.08
N GLY A 97 13.64 -5.10 0.55
CA GLY A 97 13.44 -3.78 1.14
C GLY A 97 12.88 -2.74 0.16
N GLY A 98 12.64 -3.12 -1.10
CA GLY A 98 12.00 -2.27 -2.10
C GLY A 98 10.48 -2.26 -2.04
N ALA A 99 9.83 -1.46 -2.88
CA ALA A 99 8.39 -1.50 -3.08
C ALA A 99 8.00 -1.43 -4.56
N VAL A 100 6.87 -2.06 -4.89
CA VAL A 100 6.27 -2.09 -6.24
C VAL A 100 4.82 -1.64 -6.14
N THR A 101 4.40 -0.74 -7.03
CA THR A 101 3.03 -0.20 -7.05
C THR A 101 2.32 -0.55 -8.35
N TRP A 102 0.99 -0.64 -8.29
CA TRP A 102 0.14 -0.76 -9.49
C TRP A 102 -1.29 -0.25 -9.20
N GLY A 103 -2.12 -0.20 -10.24
CA GLY A 103 -3.46 0.40 -10.21
C GLY A 103 -3.44 1.85 -10.71
N SER A 104 -4.40 2.65 -10.26
CA SER A 104 -4.59 4.03 -10.70
C SER A 104 -3.37 4.91 -10.42
N ALA A 105 -2.75 5.46 -11.47
CA ALA A 105 -1.60 6.35 -11.35
C ALA A 105 -1.91 7.59 -10.51
N ALA A 106 -3.14 8.13 -10.61
CA ALA A 106 -3.59 9.28 -9.82
C ALA A 106 -3.68 8.98 -8.31
N CYS A 107 -3.83 7.70 -7.95
CA CYS A 107 -3.85 7.23 -6.56
C CYS A 107 -2.50 6.64 -6.12
N GLY A 108 -1.41 6.87 -6.85
CA GLY A 108 -0.08 6.35 -6.49
C GLY A 108 0.23 4.95 -7.00
N GLY A 109 -0.56 4.41 -7.94
CA GLY A 109 -0.23 3.18 -8.66
C GLY A 109 1.02 3.27 -9.54
N ASN A 110 1.53 4.50 -9.77
CA ASN A 110 2.83 4.74 -10.43
C ASN A 110 3.78 5.48 -9.47
N SER A 111 4.80 4.76 -8.97
CA SER A 111 5.86 5.26 -8.10
C SER A 111 7.15 5.67 -8.83
N SER A 112 7.18 5.72 -10.17
CA SER A 112 8.43 5.86 -10.94
C SER A 112 9.30 7.05 -10.52
N HIS A 113 8.68 8.16 -10.11
CA HIS A 113 9.36 9.40 -9.71
C HIS A 113 10.02 9.32 -8.33
N VAL A 114 9.65 8.32 -7.51
CA VAL A 114 10.22 8.08 -6.17
C VAL A 114 10.86 6.70 -6.06
N GLN A 115 10.91 5.92 -7.15
CA GLN A 115 11.29 4.50 -7.11
C GLN A 115 12.69 4.27 -6.52
N GLU A 116 13.65 5.14 -6.80
CA GLU A 116 15.01 5.06 -6.25
C GLU A 116 15.07 5.32 -4.75
N GLN A 117 14.05 5.98 -4.19
CA GLN A 117 13.93 6.29 -2.77
C GLN A 117 13.19 5.20 -1.99
N LEU A 118 12.43 4.33 -2.68
CA LEU A 118 11.68 3.23 -2.09
C LEU A 118 12.61 2.06 -1.75
N VAL A 119 13.49 2.27 -0.77
CA VAL A 119 14.51 1.33 -0.31
C VAL A 119 14.52 1.24 1.21
N ASN A 120 14.76 0.02 1.72
CA ASN A 120 14.71 -0.31 3.14
C ASN A 120 13.40 0.15 3.80
N ILE A 121 12.27 -0.09 3.13
CA ILE A 121 10.94 0.23 3.64
C ILE A 121 10.62 -0.66 4.84
N GLN A 122 10.18 -0.04 5.94
CA GLN A 122 9.73 -0.73 7.16
C GLN A 122 8.21 -0.86 7.20
N GLU A 123 7.50 0.22 6.90
CA GLU A 123 6.05 0.27 6.88
C GLU A 123 5.55 1.20 5.77
N VAL A 124 4.31 0.97 5.34
CA VAL A 124 3.61 1.85 4.42
C VAL A 124 2.23 2.16 5.00
N ALA A 125 1.90 3.44 5.08
CA ALA A 125 0.57 3.92 5.36
C ALA A 125 -0.10 4.42 4.08
N CYS A 126 -1.42 4.29 4.00
CA CYS A 126 -2.22 4.71 2.86
C CYS A 126 -3.32 5.67 3.31
N SER A 127 -3.42 6.83 2.66
CA SER A 127 -4.62 7.67 2.70
C SER A 127 -5.60 7.17 1.64
N HIS A 128 -6.67 7.92 1.34
CA HIS A 128 -7.61 7.51 0.30
C HIS A 128 -6.93 7.39 -1.07
N SER A 129 -5.99 8.27 -1.43
CA SER A 129 -5.39 8.29 -2.79
C SER A 129 -3.89 8.61 -2.81
N ALA A 130 -3.20 8.39 -1.69
CA ALA A 130 -1.75 8.52 -1.59
C ALA A 130 -1.18 7.44 -0.67
N PHE A 131 0.15 7.29 -0.73
CA PHE A 131 0.93 6.44 0.14
C PHE A 131 2.05 7.23 0.80
N ALA A 132 2.45 6.78 1.98
CA ALA A 132 3.63 7.25 2.70
C ALA A 132 4.42 6.03 3.20
N ALA A 133 5.67 5.90 2.78
CA ALA A 133 6.57 4.84 3.22
C ALA A 133 7.55 5.36 4.26
N LEU A 134 7.67 4.65 5.38
CA LEU A 134 8.72 4.87 6.36
C LEU A 134 9.92 3.99 6.05
N ARG A 135 11.07 4.63 5.85
CA ARG A 135 12.35 3.97 5.63
C ARG A 135 13.06 3.70 6.94
N ALA A 136 13.96 2.72 6.92
CA ALA A 136 14.75 2.36 8.10
C ALA A 136 15.72 3.45 8.59
N ASP A 137 16.01 4.46 7.76
CA ASP A 137 16.75 5.66 8.15
C ASP A 137 15.87 6.76 8.77
N GLY A 138 14.59 6.47 9.04
CA GLY A 138 13.64 7.39 9.66
C GLY A 138 13.07 8.44 8.71
N ARG A 139 13.31 8.31 7.40
CA ARG A 139 12.74 9.20 6.37
C ARG A 139 11.37 8.73 5.90
N ILE A 140 10.52 9.70 5.56
CA ILE A 140 9.22 9.46 4.93
C ILE A 140 9.30 9.79 3.44
N ILE A 141 8.85 8.87 2.60
CA ILE A 141 8.67 9.08 1.17
C ILE A 141 7.17 9.03 0.86
N THR A 142 6.61 10.10 0.28
CA THR A 142 5.20 10.14 -0.13
C THR A 142 5.04 10.11 -1.65
N TRP A 143 3.95 9.52 -2.12
CA TRP A 143 3.55 9.59 -3.53
C TRP A 143 2.04 9.40 -3.70
N GLY A 144 1.54 9.66 -4.91
CA GLY A 144 0.12 9.68 -5.24
C GLY A 144 -0.46 11.09 -5.24
N SER A 145 -1.73 11.23 -4.89
CA SER A 145 -2.41 12.53 -4.94
C SER A 145 -1.84 13.53 -3.93
N ALA A 146 -1.32 14.66 -4.40
CA ALA A 146 -0.83 15.74 -3.54
C ALA A 146 -1.92 16.25 -2.57
N ALA A 147 -3.17 16.32 -3.03
CA ALA A 147 -4.31 16.72 -2.20
C ALA A 147 -4.68 15.71 -1.09
N ALA A 148 -4.12 14.49 -1.15
CA ALA A 148 -4.30 13.43 -0.15
C ALA A 148 -3.01 13.13 0.64
N GLY A 149 -2.02 14.03 0.59
CA GLY A 149 -0.74 13.88 1.29
C GLY A 149 0.37 13.21 0.49
N GLY A 150 0.20 13.04 -0.83
CA GLY A 150 1.20 12.44 -1.72
C GLY A 150 2.43 13.31 -2.02
N ASP A 151 2.48 14.55 -1.52
CA ASP A 151 3.64 15.43 -1.63
C ASP A 151 3.98 16.04 -0.26
N CYS A 152 5.12 15.63 0.31
CA CYS A 152 5.61 16.12 1.59
C CYS A 152 6.83 17.06 1.47
N LYS A 153 7.20 17.52 0.27
CA LYS A 153 8.44 18.31 0.05
C LYS A 153 8.53 19.56 0.92
N GLU A 154 7.41 20.24 1.15
CA GLU A 154 7.34 21.45 1.98
C GLU A 154 7.70 21.20 3.46
N VAL A 155 7.64 19.95 3.92
CA VAL A 155 7.89 19.56 5.32
C VAL A 155 8.96 18.47 5.44
N GLU A 156 9.67 18.14 4.36
CA GLU A 156 10.65 17.05 4.32
C GLU A 156 11.76 17.22 5.38
N ASP A 157 12.25 18.46 5.56
CA ASP A 157 13.26 18.80 6.57
C ASP A 157 12.74 18.59 8.01
N GLN A 158 11.43 18.56 8.22
CA GLN A 158 10.79 18.32 9.51
C GLN A 158 10.48 16.83 9.75
N LEU A 159 10.52 16.02 8.69
CA LEU A 159 10.22 14.58 8.71
C LEU A 159 11.50 13.74 8.79
N GLN A 160 12.33 14.05 9.79
CA GLN A 160 13.52 13.27 10.13
C GLN A 160 13.28 12.49 11.42
N GLU A 161 13.93 11.33 11.54
CA GLU A 161 13.81 10.45 12.71
C GLU A 161 12.34 10.10 13.02
N VAL A 162 11.56 9.86 11.96
CA VAL A 162 10.19 9.37 12.08
C VAL A 162 10.23 7.90 12.48
N HIS A 163 9.41 7.53 13.45
CA HIS A 163 9.29 6.15 13.93
C HIS A 163 7.91 5.55 13.69
N GLN A 164 6.94 6.37 13.30
CA GLN A 164 5.59 5.91 12.94
C GLN A 164 4.95 6.87 11.96
N VAL A 165 4.29 6.34 10.93
CA VAL A 165 3.38 7.08 10.07
C VAL A 165 1.94 6.58 10.24
N VAL A 166 1.00 7.51 10.39
CA VAL A 166 -0.44 7.20 10.45
C VAL A 166 -1.18 7.97 9.38
N ALA A 167 -2.20 7.34 8.79
CA ALA A 167 -3.01 7.94 7.75
C ALA A 167 -4.41 8.33 8.24
N SER A 168 -4.91 9.43 7.68
CA SER A 168 -6.32 9.76 7.61
C SER A 168 -6.80 9.57 6.17
N SER A 169 -8.09 9.83 5.89
CA SER A 169 -8.59 9.76 4.52
C SER A 169 -7.88 10.72 3.56
N LYS A 170 -7.30 11.84 4.02
CA LYS A 170 -6.74 12.89 3.14
C LYS A 170 -5.32 13.35 3.48
N ALA A 171 -4.69 12.80 4.49
CA ALA A 171 -3.39 13.27 4.97
C ALA A 171 -2.70 12.20 5.81
N PHE A 172 -1.42 12.44 6.08
CA PHE A 172 -0.60 11.64 6.99
C PHE A 172 -0.18 12.46 8.19
N ALA A 173 0.06 11.80 9.32
CA ALA A 173 0.79 12.34 10.44
C ALA A 173 1.99 11.44 10.74
N ALA A 174 3.10 12.06 11.14
CA ALA A 174 4.34 11.36 11.48
C ALA A 174 4.67 11.60 12.95
N LEU A 175 5.04 10.54 13.66
CA LEU A 175 5.56 10.63 15.01
C LEU A 175 7.09 10.61 14.96
N THR A 176 7.70 11.72 15.35
CA THR A 176 9.15 11.84 15.54
C THR A 176 9.50 11.64 17.00
N ALA A 177 10.75 11.28 17.29
CA ALA A 177 11.25 11.23 18.66
C ALA A 177 11.38 12.65 19.24
N ALA A 178 10.26 13.24 19.69
CA ALA A 178 10.16 14.52 20.41
C ALA A 178 10.91 15.74 19.80
N GLY A 179 10.22 16.43 18.88
CA GLY A 179 10.13 17.88 18.59
C GLY A 179 11.33 18.84 18.72
N PRO A 180 11.53 19.80 17.78
CA PRO A 180 12.41 20.93 18.04
C PRO A 180 11.81 21.79 19.16
N ALA A 181 12.64 22.09 20.17
CA ALA A 181 12.34 23.06 21.21
C ALA A 181 11.77 24.34 20.58
N SER A 182 10.66 24.84 21.14
CA SER A 182 10.12 26.15 20.84
C SER A 182 11.25 27.18 20.86
N ARG A 183 11.66 27.66 19.67
CA ARG A 183 12.43 28.89 19.58
C ARG A 183 11.48 30.01 19.95
N ASP A 184 11.56 30.39 21.22
CA ASP A 184 11.03 31.63 21.76
C ASP A 184 11.55 32.79 20.89
N MET A 185 10.72 33.25 19.94
CA MET A 185 10.88 34.56 19.33
C MET A 185 10.19 35.59 20.24
N GLY A 186 10.73 35.69 21.45
CA GLY A 186 10.55 36.83 22.34
C GLY A 186 11.24 38.05 21.73
N LYS A 187 10.43 39.09 21.56
CA LYS A 187 10.73 40.35 20.90
C LYS A 187 11.75 41.21 21.68
N SER A 188 12.33 42.13 20.89
CA SER A 188 13.05 43.39 21.19
C SER A 188 14.45 43.31 21.79
#